data_AF-A0A6H5G4P0-F1
#
_entry.id   AF-A0A6H5G4P0-F1
#
_cell.length_a   1.000
_cell.length_b   1.000
_cell.length_c   1.000
_cell.angle_alpha   90.00
_cell.angle_beta   90.00
_cell.angle_gamma   90.00
#
_symmetry.space_group_name_H-M   'P 1'
#
loop_
_entity.id
_entity.type
_entity.pdbx_description
1 polymer ?
#
loop_
_entity_poly.entity_id
_entity_poly.type
_entity_poly.pdbx_seq_one_letter_code
_entity_poly.pdbx_strand_id
1 'polypeptide(L)'
;MVSEVIEDMLKRMQSHPGVIGSVIINKEGQVIKSTLDNTTSLQYASLATRVCDSSVDALRNIDPTNDLTFLRVRSKKHEILIAPGKKFKNSKWESLRLTMRRNLLWKIFQIKFKIECILC
;
A
#
# COMPACT_ATOMS: atom_id res chain seq x y z
N MET A 1 -0.94 2.87 -22.78
CA MET A 1 -0.47 4.09 -22.06
C MET A 1 -0.59 4.02 -20.53
N VAL A 2 -1.21 3.00 -19.92
CA VAL A 2 -1.33 2.91 -18.44
C VAL A 2 -0.07 2.35 -17.74
N SER A 3 0.87 1.72 -18.47
CA SER A 3 2.02 1.04 -17.84
C SER A 3 3.17 1.96 -17.42
N GLU A 4 3.52 2.99 -18.19
CA GLU A 4 4.76 3.75 -17.97
C GLU A 4 4.75 4.54 -16.64
N VAL A 5 3.63 5.18 -16.32
CA VAL A 5 3.47 5.93 -15.05
C VAL A 5 3.54 5.01 -13.83
N ILE A 6 2.96 3.82 -13.93
CA ILE A 6 2.96 2.82 -12.84
C ILE A 6 4.38 2.28 -12.64
N GLU A 7 5.12 2.03 -13.73
CA GLU A 7 6.49 1.53 -13.66
C GLU A 7 7.46 2.53 -13.05
N ASP A 8 7.36 3.80 -13.41
CA ASP A 8 8.18 4.85 -12.80
C ASP A 8 7.88 5.05 -11.32
N MET A 9 6.61 4.90 -10.93
CA MET A 9 6.22 4.91 -9.52
C MET A 9 6.81 3.71 -8.77
N LEU A 10 6.72 2.49 -9.33
CA LEU A 10 7.29 1.30 -8.72
C LEU A 10 8.80 1.44 -8.52
N LYS A 11 9.53 1.98 -9.50
CA LYS A 11 10.97 2.26 -9.38
C LYS A 11 11.27 3.24 -8.25
N ARG A 12 10.47 4.30 -8.10
CA ARG A 12 10.61 5.28 -7.00
C ARG A 12 10.34 4.67 -5.62
N MET A 13 9.38 3.74 -5.53
CA MET A 13 9.07 3.01 -4.29
C MET A 13 10.19 2.04 -3.90
N GLN A 14 10.71 1.29 -4.87
CA GLN A 14 11.85 0.38 -4.66
C GLN A 14 13.12 1.11 -4.24
N SER A 15 13.30 2.36 -4.69
CA SER A 15 14.46 3.18 -4.33
C SER A 15 14.45 3.66 -2.87
N HIS A 16 13.35 3.46 -2.13
CA HIS A 16 13.27 3.87 -0.72
C HIS A 16 13.87 2.80 0.21
N PRO A 17 14.79 3.17 1.12
CA PRO A 17 15.40 2.22 2.04
C PRO A 17 14.34 1.64 2.98
N GLY A 18 14.31 0.30 3.07
CA GLY A 18 13.37 -0.45 3.91
C GLY A 18 12.14 -0.97 3.18
N VAL A 19 11.97 -0.75 1.87
CA VAL A 19 10.94 -1.43 1.08
C VAL A 19 11.44 -2.84 0.70
N ILE A 20 10.70 -3.89 1.07
CA ILE A 20 10.98 -5.28 0.64
C ILE A 20 10.48 -5.49 -0.77
N GLY A 21 9.25 -5.03 -1.04
CA GLY A 21 8.64 -5.26 -2.33
C GLY A 21 7.29 -4.56 -2.48
N SER A 22 6.86 -4.49 -3.73
CA SER A 22 5.59 -3.90 -4.13
C SER A 22 4.79 -4.92 -4.92
N VAL A 23 3.47 -4.89 -4.70
CA VAL A 23 2.51 -5.78 -5.36
C VAL A 23 1.38 -4.93 -5.92
N ILE A 24 1.08 -5.10 -7.19
CA ILE A 24 -0.08 -4.51 -7.86
C ILE A 24 -1.11 -5.61 -8.04
N ILE A 25 -2.30 -5.37 -7.51
CA ILE A 25 -3.39 -6.34 -7.55
C ILE A 25 -4.65 -5.71 -8.15
N ASN A 26 -5.42 -6.50 -8.87
CA ASN A 26 -6.74 -6.10 -9.35
C ASN A 26 -7.80 -6.23 -8.24
N LYS A 27 -9.01 -5.71 -8.47
CA LYS A 27 -10.14 -5.82 -7.53
C LYS A 27 -10.53 -7.26 -7.23
N GLU A 28 -10.32 -8.17 -8.17
CA GLU A 28 -10.57 -9.61 -8.02
C GLU A 28 -9.46 -10.31 -7.20
N GLY A 29 -8.45 -9.58 -6.72
CA GLY A 29 -7.34 -10.13 -5.95
C GLY A 29 -6.29 -10.85 -6.80
N GLN A 30 -6.30 -10.66 -8.12
CA GLN A 30 -5.29 -11.18 -9.03
C GLN A 30 -4.05 -10.28 -9.06
N VAL A 31 -2.87 -10.86 -8.97
CA VAL A 31 -1.60 -10.12 -9.04
C VAL A 31 -1.29 -9.77 -10.50
N ILE A 32 -1.20 -8.48 -10.80
CA ILE A 32 -0.82 -7.97 -12.13
C ILE A 32 0.70 -7.85 -12.22
N LYS A 33 1.34 -7.32 -11.16
CA LYS A 33 2.78 -7.11 -11.11
C LYS A 33 3.26 -7.24 -9.67
N SER A 34 4.37 -7.92 -9.46
CA SER A 34 4.97 -8.06 -8.13
C SER A 34 6.48 -8.06 -8.23
N THR A 35 7.12 -7.58 -7.18
CA THR A 35 8.57 -7.68 -6.99
C THR A 35 8.93 -8.75 -5.95
N LEU A 36 7.93 -9.39 -5.36
CA LEU A 36 8.06 -10.50 -4.41
C LEU A 36 7.90 -11.83 -5.15
N ASP A 37 8.16 -12.94 -4.45
CA ASP A 37 7.91 -14.27 -4.98
C ASP A 37 6.41 -14.49 -5.26
N ASN A 38 6.10 -15.28 -6.29
CA ASN A 38 4.72 -15.47 -6.74
C ASN A 38 3.83 -16.06 -5.64
N THR A 39 4.37 -16.95 -4.81
CA THR A 39 3.62 -17.61 -3.73
C THR A 39 3.19 -16.64 -2.65
N THR A 40 4.09 -15.78 -2.15
CA THR A 40 3.75 -14.77 -1.14
C THR A 40 2.90 -13.67 -1.74
N SER A 41 3.16 -13.27 -2.99
CA SER A 41 2.38 -12.23 -3.68
C SER A 41 0.90 -12.59 -3.76
N LEU A 42 0.59 -13.84 -4.11
CA LEU A 42 -0.79 -14.35 -4.18
C LEU A 42 -1.45 -14.40 -2.79
N GLN A 43 -0.71 -14.83 -1.76
CA GLN A 43 -1.22 -14.84 -0.39
C GLN A 43 -1.52 -13.41 0.11
N TYR A 44 -0.60 -12.48 -0.10
CA TYR A 44 -0.77 -11.10 0.28
C TYR A 44 -1.90 -10.42 -0.51
N ALA A 45 -2.05 -10.72 -1.81
CA ALA A 45 -3.14 -10.19 -2.62
C ALA A 45 -4.51 -10.58 -2.05
N SER A 46 -4.73 -11.86 -1.78
CA SER A 46 -6.00 -12.36 -1.24
C SER A 46 -6.33 -11.74 0.12
N LEU A 47 -5.34 -11.65 1.02
CA LEU A 47 -5.52 -11.06 2.35
C LEU A 47 -5.76 -9.55 2.27
N ALA A 48 -4.99 -8.84 1.44
CA ALA A 48 -5.09 -7.39 1.29
C ALA A 48 -6.45 -6.97 0.74
N THR A 49 -6.97 -7.67 -0.27
CA THR A 49 -8.31 -7.41 -0.82
C THR A 49 -9.39 -7.56 0.26
N ARG A 50 -9.39 -8.68 0.99
CA ARG A 50 -10.39 -8.93 2.06
C ARG A 50 -10.38 -7.87 3.16
N VAL A 51 -9.19 -7.48 3.63
CA VAL A 51 -9.07 -6.46 4.68
C VAL A 51 -9.48 -5.09 4.14
N CYS A 52 -9.14 -4.79 2.88
CA CYS A 52 -9.54 -3.54 2.25
C CYS A 52 -11.06 -3.43 2.12
N ASP A 53 -11.73 -4.48 1.64
CA ASP A 53 -13.19 -4.49 1.45
C ASP A 53 -13.92 -4.29 2.78
N SER A 54 -13.54 -5.07 3.80
CA SER A 54 -14.13 -4.91 5.14
C SER A 54 -13.88 -3.53 5.73
N SER A 55 -12.70 -2.93 5.50
CA SER A 55 -12.37 -1.58 5.98
C SER A 55 -13.18 -0.50 5.25
N VAL A 56 -13.40 -0.66 3.94
CA VAL A 56 -14.23 0.25 3.14
C VAL A 56 -15.68 0.18 3.61
N ASP A 57 -16.21 -1.03 3.84
CA ASP A 57 -17.58 -1.21 4.30
C ASP A 57 -17.78 -0.66 5.71
N ALA A 58 -16.83 -0.91 6.62
CA ALA A 58 -16.86 -0.32 7.96
C ALA A 58 -16.82 1.22 7.92
N LEU A 59 -16.02 1.81 7.03
CA LEU A 59 -15.94 3.26 6.90
C LEU A 59 -17.25 3.85 6.35
N ARG A 60 -17.84 3.22 5.34
CA ARG A 60 -19.14 3.64 4.77
C ARG A 60 -20.29 3.55 5.77
N ASN A 61 -20.25 2.58 6.68
CA ASN A 61 -21.23 2.45 7.75
C ASN A 61 -21.12 3.57 8.80
N ILE A 62 -19.93 4.14 9.00
CA ILE A 62 -19.69 5.25 9.93
C ILE A 62 -20.00 6.59 9.26
N ASP A 63 -19.45 6.82 8.07
CA ASP A 63 -19.64 8.04 7.29
C ASP A 63 -19.63 7.70 5.78
N PRO A 64 -20.78 7.76 5.10
CA PRO A 64 -20.88 7.43 3.68
C PRO A 64 -20.18 8.44 2.77
N THR A 65 -19.79 9.62 3.29
CA THR A 65 -19.09 10.66 2.51
C THR A 65 -17.58 10.48 2.51
N ASN A 66 -17.05 9.66 3.42
CA ASN A 66 -15.62 9.46 3.59
C ASN A 66 -15.11 8.24 2.80
N ASP A 67 -14.14 8.48 1.92
CA ASP A 67 -13.51 7.43 1.13
C ASP A 67 -12.23 6.91 1.81
N LEU A 68 -12.04 5.59 1.82
CA LEU A 68 -10.77 5.00 2.25
C LEU A 68 -9.68 5.37 1.24
N THR A 69 -8.61 6.00 1.73
CA THR A 69 -7.55 6.50 0.85
C THR A 69 -6.21 5.80 1.02
N PHE A 70 -5.91 5.34 2.22
CA PHE A 70 -4.78 4.48 2.53
C PHE A 70 -5.10 3.69 3.78
N LEU A 71 -4.65 2.44 3.79
CA LEU A 71 -4.71 1.56 4.94
C LEU A 71 -3.29 1.12 5.27
N ARG A 72 -2.92 1.24 6.54
CA ARG A 72 -1.58 0.92 7.03
C ARG A 72 -1.68 -0.15 8.10
N VAL A 73 -1.26 -1.35 7.74
CA VAL A 73 -1.27 -2.51 8.65
C VAL A 73 0.15 -2.74 9.15
N ARG A 74 0.35 -2.61 10.47
CA ARG A 74 1.65 -2.82 11.11
C ARG A 74 1.66 -4.14 11.86
N SER A 75 2.63 -4.99 11.53
CA SER A 75 2.95 -6.21 12.25
C SER A 75 4.31 -6.07 12.96
N LYS A 76 4.66 -7.08 13.77
CA LYS A 76 5.97 -7.11 14.44
C LYS A 76 7.13 -7.13 13.45
N LYS A 77 7.01 -7.87 12.34
CA LYS A 77 8.05 -8.08 11.33
C LYS A 77 7.88 -7.23 10.07
N HIS A 78 6.65 -6.95 9.66
CA HIS A 78 6.33 -6.29 8.40
C HIS A 78 5.36 -5.13 8.60
N GLU A 79 5.49 -4.13 7.74
CA GLU A 79 4.52 -3.06 7.59
C GLU A 79 3.96 -3.11 6.17
N ILE A 80 2.63 -3.15 6.07
CA ILE A 80 1.93 -3.23 4.79
C ILE A 80 1.15 -1.94 4.59
N LEU A 81 1.40 -1.27 3.46
CA LEU A 81 0.56 -0.15 3.02
C LEU A 81 -0.31 -0.61 1.86
N ILE A 82 -1.60 -0.35 1.98
CA ILE A 82 -2.63 -0.73 1.04
C ILE A 82 -3.30 0.55 0.55
N ALA A 83 -3.32 0.77 -0.76
CA ALA A 83 -3.98 1.92 -1.37
C ALA A 83 -5.05 1.44 -2.37
N PRO A 84 -6.36 1.64 -2.09
CA PRO A 84 -7.42 1.29 -3.02
C PRO A 84 -7.49 2.25 -4.23
N GLY A 85 -7.51 1.69 -5.44
CA GLY A 85 -7.21 2.32 -6.73
C GLY A 85 -8.21 3.33 -7.30
N LYS A 86 -9.08 3.97 -6.51
CA LYS A 86 -9.95 5.02 -7.07
C LYS A 86 -9.23 6.34 -7.34
N LYS A 87 -8.19 6.72 -6.57
CA LYS A 87 -7.47 8.01 -6.72
C LYS A 87 -6.04 7.98 -6.18
N PHE A 88 -5.17 7.11 -6.72
CA PHE A 88 -3.74 7.21 -6.40
C PHE A 88 -3.10 8.35 -7.20
N LYS A 89 -3.24 9.58 -6.70
CA LYS A 89 -2.60 10.77 -7.28
C LYS A 89 -1.21 10.94 -6.66
N ASN A 90 -0.20 11.22 -7.49
CA ASN A 90 1.20 11.44 -7.07
C ASN A 90 1.35 12.43 -5.91
N SER A 91 0.46 13.42 -5.80
CA SER A 91 0.46 14.41 -4.71
C SER A 91 0.22 13.82 -3.31
N LYS A 92 -0.42 12.65 -3.22
CA LYS A 92 -0.76 12.04 -1.92
C LYS A 92 0.45 11.34 -1.27
N TRP A 93 1.46 10.97 -2.04
CA TRP A 93 2.73 10.43 -1.55
C TRP A 93 3.53 11.44 -0.74
N GLU A 94 3.58 12.70 -1.16
CA GLU A 94 4.24 13.77 -0.41
C GLU A 94 3.60 13.93 0.98
N SER A 95 2.28 13.83 1.05
CA SER A 95 1.53 13.88 2.31
C SER A 95 1.81 12.67 3.21
N LEU A 96 1.98 11.47 2.62
CA LEU A 96 2.41 10.28 3.33
C LEU A 96 3.84 10.44 3.90
N ARG A 97 4.77 11.02 3.12
CA ARG A 97 6.12 11.36 3.59
C ARG A 97 6.09 12.33 4.77
N LEU A 98 5.26 13.37 4.70
CA LEU A 98 5.12 14.37 5.76
C LEU A 98 4.49 13.79 7.03
N THR A 99 3.48 12.93 6.88
CA THR A 99 2.85 12.20 7.99
C THR A 99 3.82 11.23 8.65
N MET A 100 4.69 10.58 7.87
CA MET A 100 5.76 9.73 8.41
C MET A 100 6.87 10.55 9.12
N ARG A 101 7.15 11.79 8.69
CA ARG A 101 8.15 12.67 9.34
C ARG A 101 7.70 13.33 10.65
N ARG A 102 6.40 13.50 10.91
CA ARG A 102 5.90 14.28 12.07
C ARG A 102 6.02 13.60 13.44
N ASN A 103 6.29 12.30 13.51
CA ASN A 103 6.44 11.62 14.81
C ASN A 103 7.93 11.46 15.16
N LEU A 104 8.40 12.15 16.21
CA LEU A 104 9.79 12.05 16.71
C LEU A 104 10.20 10.63 17.14
N LEU A 105 9.24 9.71 17.32
CA LEU A 105 9.50 8.29 17.63
C LEU A 105 10.11 7.48 16.48
N TRP A 106 10.15 8.03 15.25
CA TRP A 106 10.72 7.31 14.10
C TRP A 106 12.25 7.22 14.10
N LYS A 107 12.96 8.05 14.87
CA LYS A 107 14.42 7.94 15.03
C LYS A 107 14.85 6.74 15.87
N ILE A 108 13.95 6.16 16.67
CA ILE A 108 14.27 5.05 17.60
C ILE A 108 13.97 3.66 16.99
N PHE A 109 13.18 3.60 15.92
CA PHE A 109 12.90 2.36 15.20
C PHE A 109 13.42 2.46 13.76
N GLN A 110 14.75 2.43 13.60
CA GLN A 110 15.31 1.97 12.33
C GLN A 110 14.90 0.51 12.13
N ILE A 111 14.52 0.19 10.88
CA ILE A 111 14.11 -1.13 10.38
C ILE A 111 12.68 -1.53 10.74
N LYS A 112 11.71 -1.24 9.85
CA LYS A 112 10.55 -2.14 9.60
C LYS A 112 10.08 -2.03 8.15
N PHE A 113 10.72 -2.83 7.31
CA PHE A 113 10.17 -3.53 6.16
C PHE A 113 8.76 -3.16 5.65
N LYS A 114 8.80 -2.22 4.69
CA LYS A 114 7.84 -1.76 3.68
C LYS A 114 7.33 -2.83 2.69
N ILE A 115 6.13 -3.39 2.78
CA ILE A 115 5.47 -4.06 1.63
C ILE A 115 4.32 -3.16 1.17
N GLU A 116 4.39 -2.63 -0.05
CA GLU A 116 3.37 -1.72 -0.57
C GLU A 116 2.49 -2.45 -1.59
N CYS A 117 1.24 -2.72 -1.21
CA CYS A 117 0.22 -3.26 -2.10
C CYS A 117 -0.59 -2.10 -2.70
N ILE A 118 -0.45 -1.90 -4.01
CA ILE A 118 -1.30 -0.98 -4.77
C ILE A 118 -2.45 -1.81 -5.32
N LEU A 119 -3.67 -1.57 -4.85
CA LEU A 119 -4.87 -2.10 -5.50
C LEU A 119 -5.23 -1.18 -6.66
N CYS A 120 -5.44 -1.73 -7.85
CA CYS A 120 -6.04 -1.06 -9.00
C CYS A 120 -7.57 -1.02 -8.87
#